data_AF-A0AAD7HH86-F1
#
_entry.id   AF-A0AAD7HH86-F1
#
_cell.length_a   1.000
_cell.length_b   1.000
_cell.length_c   1.000
_cell.angle_alpha   90.00
_cell.angle_beta   90.00
_cell.angle_gamma   90.00
#
_symmetry.space_group_name_H-M   'P 1'
#
loop_
_entity.id
_entity.type
_entity.pdbx_description
1 polymer ?
#
loop_
_entity_poly.entity_id
_entity_poly.type
_entity_poly.pdbx_seq_one_letter_code
_entity_poly.pdbx_strand_id
1 'polypeptide(L)'
;MNTVNPTLTFLNRCNSDVTSLLSGTAIKAVVSYVSDYISKISLKSFQLFASLYDVFTDKSERSNGDAKEELTARDLMRKMVNSLSSKMEIGSPMASMYLLGFKDHYSSHRYVAFPWRGYVSFVKNFWAGDVFDSDDEAVPEKVTIGKDNTGTFIPTSAVDDYRFRPVVYENVSLYEWVQCFTKKARTKKELDKFRQELEWDSDDDDATIAAKARRSAKNRRTVMYPFLSNHPRFRTHAASCDFSKMRTVIPNFIGGALPRSDKGDRSYYCMTM
;
A
#
# COMPACT_ATOMS: atom_id res chain seq x y z
N MET A 1 19.11 -20.25 -42.63
CA MET A 1 20.44 -19.58 -42.64
C MET A 1 20.37 -18.53 -41.54
N ASN A 2 21.10 -18.72 -40.42
CA ASN A 2 21.12 -17.74 -39.33
C ASN A 2 21.78 -16.47 -39.84
N THR A 3 20.98 -15.47 -40.19
CA THR A 3 21.45 -14.14 -40.57
C THR A 3 21.97 -13.45 -39.32
N VAL A 4 23.29 -13.48 -39.14
CA VAL A 4 23.98 -12.76 -38.07
C VAL A 4 23.73 -11.25 -38.25
N ASN A 5 23.24 -10.60 -37.20
CA ASN A 5 23.10 -9.14 -37.15
C ASN A 5 24.22 -8.57 -36.26
N PRO A 6 25.24 -7.92 -36.84
CA PRO A 6 26.40 -7.42 -36.09
C PRO A 6 26.03 -6.48 -34.95
N THR A 7 24.99 -5.66 -35.12
CA THR A 7 24.53 -4.71 -34.11
C THR A 7 23.93 -5.43 -32.90
N LEU A 8 23.11 -6.46 -33.14
CA LEU A 8 22.54 -7.27 -32.06
C LEU A 8 23.59 -8.11 -31.34
N THR A 9 24.54 -8.69 -32.08
CA THR A 9 25.67 -9.42 -31.49
C THR A 9 26.56 -8.50 -30.64
N PHE A 10 26.82 -7.27 -31.11
CA PHE A 10 27.58 -6.28 -30.37
C PHE A 10 26.88 -5.86 -29.05
N LEU A 11 25.57 -5.64 -29.10
CA LEU A 11 24.78 -5.24 -27.92
C LEU A 11 24.61 -6.37 -26.91
N ASN A 12 24.23 -7.57 -27.37
CA ASN A 12 23.94 -8.70 -26.49
C ASN A 12 25.19 -9.43 -25.98
N ARG A 13 26.35 -9.26 -26.66
CA ARG A 13 27.63 -9.91 -26.34
C ARG A 13 27.54 -11.44 -26.17
N CYS A 14 26.54 -12.05 -26.77
CA CYS A 14 26.28 -13.48 -26.74
C CYS A 14 25.70 -13.94 -28.09
N ASN A 15 25.66 -15.25 -28.31
CA ASN A 15 25.06 -15.82 -29.52
C ASN A 15 23.54 -15.61 -29.45
N SER A 16 22.99 -14.83 -30.38
CA SER A 16 21.58 -14.47 -30.41
C SER A 16 20.92 -14.98 -31.69
N ASP A 17 19.85 -15.76 -31.55
CA ASP A 17 18.97 -16.13 -32.64
C ASP A 17 17.70 -15.25 -32.62
N VAL A 18 17.31 -14.71 -33.77
CA VAL A 18 16.25 -13.71 -33.87
C VAL A 18 15.16 -14.22 -34.79
N THR A 19 13.97 -14.41 -34.23
CA THR A 19 12.78 -14.83 -34.98
C THR A 19 11.80 -13.67 -35.07
N SER A 20 11.43 -13.27 -36.29
CA SER A 20 10.41 -12.24 -36.51
C SER A 20 9.01 -12.81 -36.28
N LEU A 21 8.27 -12.28 -35.31
CA LEU A 21 6.88 -12.64 -35.05
C LEU A 21 5.96 -11.58 -35.66
N LEU A 22 5.24 -11.94 -36.72
CA LEU A 22 4.39 -11.01 -37.48
C LEU A 22 2.93 -10.98 -37.00
N SER A 23 2.52 -11.88 -36.11
CA SER A 23 1.15 -11.98 -35.59
C SER A 23 1.08 -11.60 -34.11
N GLY A 24 0.12 -10.73 -33.76
CA GLY A 24 -0.12 -10.33 -32.36
C GLY A 24 -0.49 -11.50 -31.45
N THR A 25 -1.16 -12.53 -31.97
CA THR A 25 -1.47 -13.76 -31.19
C THR A 25 -0.22 -14.58 -30.90
N ALA A 26 0.68 -14.70 -31.88
CA ALA A 26 1.95 -15.40 -31.72
C ALA A 26 2.86 -14.66 -30.73
N ILE A 27 2.92 -13.32 -30.80
CA ILE A 27 3.66 -12.50 -29.84
C ILE A 27 3.12 -12.72 -28.42
N LYS A 28 1.79 -12.65 -28.23
CA LYS A 28 1.17 -12.85 -26.93
C LYS A 28 1.48 -14.24 -26.35
N ALA A 29 1.41 -15.28 -27.17
CA ALA A 29 1.71 -16.66 -26.76
C ALA A 29 3.18 -16.83 -26.35
N VAL A 30 4.13 -16.33 -27.16
CA VAL A 30 5.57 -16.42 -26.86
C VAL A 30 5.91 -15.60 -25.61
N VAL A 31 5.38 -14.39 -25.47
CA VAL A 31 5.60 -13.56 -24.27
C VAL A 31 5.04 -14.24 -23.03
N SER A 32 3.84 -14.84 -23.09
CA SER A 32 3.29 -15.62 -21.97
C SER A 32 4.20 -16.79 -21.62
N TYR A 33 4.62 -17.58 -22.61
CA TYR A 33 5.48 -18.74 -22.40
C TYR A 33 6.84 -18.36 -21.79
N VAL A 34 7.49 -17.32 -22.32
CA VAL A 34 8.77 -16.82 -21.80
C VAL A 34 8.57 -16.23 -20.40
N SER A 35 7.48 -15.51 -20.15
CA SER A 35 7.18 -14.97 -18.82
C SER A 35 6.94 -16.09 -17.81
N ASP A 36 6.20 -17.13 -18.16
CA ASP A 36 5.98 -18.32 -17.32
C ASP A 36 7.29 -19.05 -17.03
N TYR A 37 8.18 -19.13 -18.02
CA TYR A 37 9.48 -19.77 -17.87
C TYR A 37 10.44 -18.96 -16.98
N ILE A 38 10.49 -17.63 -17.16
CA ILE A 38 11.36 -16.74 -16.37
C ILE A 38 10.82 -16.58 -14.95
N SER A 39 9.50 -16.45 -14.79
CA SER A 39 8.88 -16.16 -13.50
C SER A 39 8.85 -17.34 -12.54
N LYS A 40 9.39 -18.53 -12.93
CA LYS A 40 9.45 -19.80 -12.17
C LYS A 40 8.76 -19.65 -10.83
N ILE A 41 7.44 -19.80 -10.87
CA ILE A 41 6.56 -19.42 -9.76
C ILE A 41 7.07 -20.12 -8.49
N SER A 42 7.09 -19.38 -7.39
CA SER A 42 7.36 -19.92 -6.05
C SER A 42 6.57 -21.20 -5.78
N LEU A 43 7.00 -22.02 -4.81
CA LEU A 43 6.30 -23.25 -4.42
C LEU A 43 4.78 -23.06 -4.42
N LYS A 44 4.06 -23.91 -5.14
CA LYS A 44 2.59 -23.82 -5.18
C LYS A 44 2.05 -24.00 -3.76
N SER A 45 1.01 -23.26 -3.38
CA SER A 45 0.51 -23.24 -1.99
C SER A 45 0.27 -24.63 -1.42
N PHE A 46 -0.25 -25.57 -2.21
CA PHE A 46 -0.46 -26.95 -1.77
C PHE A 46 0.85 -27.69 -1.42
N GLN A 47 1.94 -27.44 -2.15
CA GLN A 47 3.25 -28.03 -1.86
C GLN A 47 3.82 -27.45 -0.56
N LEU A 48 3.57 -26.16 -0.32
CA LEU A 48 3.97 -25.47 0.90
C LEU A 48 3.22 -26.08 2.10
N PHE A 49 1.89 -26.21 2.01
CA PHE A 49 1.08 -26.81 3.07
C PHE A 49 1.40 -28.28 3.32
N ALA A 50 1.63 -29.09 2.28
CA ALA A 50 2.03 -30.49 2.44
C ALA A 50 3.36 -30.60 3.20
N SER A 51 4.35 -29.77 2.85
CA SER A 51 5.66 -29.77 3.52
C SER A 51 5.58 -29.35 4.98
N LEU A 52 4.69 -28.40 5.31
CA LEU A 52 4.43 -27.99 6.69
C LEU A 52 3.72 -29.09 7.48
N TYR A 53 2.76 -29.77 6.85
CA TYR A 53 2.01 -30.86 7.45
C TYR A 53 2.93 -32.03 7.81
N ASP A 54 3.81 -32.44 6.88
CA ASP A 54 4.77 -33.53 7.12
C ASP A 54 5.68 -33.26 8.32
N VAL A 55 6.17 -32.02 8.48
CA VAL A 55 7.03 -31.63 9.60
C VAL A 55 6.24 -31.57 10.92
N PHE A 56 4.96 -31.20 10.85
CA PHE A 56 4.08 -31.12 11.99
C PHE A 56 3.71 -32.52 12.52
N THR A 57 3.32 -33.45 11.64
CA THR A 57 2.97 -34.82 12.01
C THR A 57 4.17 -35.58 12.57
N ASP A 58 5.33 -35.50 11.90
CA ASP A 58 6.58 -36.16 12.32
C ASP A 58 7.12 -35.66 13.68
N LYS A 59 6.74 -34.45 14.10
CA LYS A 59 7.02 -33.95 15.46
C LYS A 59 5.96 -34.37 16.47
N SER A 60 4.68 -34.38 16.08
CA SER A 60 3.58 -34.80 16.96
C SER A 60 3.79 -36.25 17.45
N GLU A 61 4.35 -37.12 16.62
CA GLU A 61 4.68 -38.51 16.99
C GLU A 61 5.90 -38.62 17.93
N ARG A 62 6.81 -37.64 17.91
CA ARG A 62 8.07 -37.66 18.69
C ARG A 62 8.03 -36.81 19.97
N SER A 63 6.97 -36.04 20.18
CA SER A 63 6.83 -35.08 21.27
C SER A 63 6.01 -35.66 22.43
N ASN A 64 6.46 -36.77 23.00
CA ASN A 64 5.92 -37.32 24.26
C ASN A 64 6.72 -36.86 25.50
N GLY A 65 7.50 -35.77 25.39
CA GLY A 65 8.43 -35.33 26.43
C GLY A 65 8.27 -33.85 26.82
N ASP A 66 8.34 -33.60 28.13
CA ASP A 66 8.05 -32.39 28.91
C ASP A 66 9.03 -31.21 28.66
N ALA A 67 9.28 -30.85 27.40
CA ALA A 67 10.15 -29.73 27.04
C ALA A 67 9.37 -28.42 26.97
N LYS A 68 9.90 -27.35 27.60
CA LYS A 68 9.37 -25.97 27.54
C LYS A 68 8.79 -25.64 26.17
N GLU A 69 7.46 -25.48 26.10
CA GLU A 69 6.68 -25.31 24.87
C GLU A 69 7.26 -24.26 23.92
N GLU A 70 7.86 -23.18 24.46
CA GLU A 70 8.44 -22.10 23.67
C GLU A 70 9.69 -22.51 22.86
N LEU A 71 10.58 -23.32 23.45
CA LEU A 71 11.76 -23.84 22.75
C LEU A 71 11.34 -24.89 21.71
N THR A 72 10.34 -25.69 22.06
CA THR A 72 9.73 -26.68 21.16
C THR A 72 9.07 -26.00 19.96
N ALA A 73 8.38 -24.88 20.14
CA ALA A 73 7.78 -24.11 19.04
C ALA A 73 8.84 -23.53 18.10
N ARG A 74 9.91 -22.94 18.64
CA ARG A 74 11.04 -22.42 17.84
C ARG A 74 11.69 -23.52 17.00
N ASP A 75 11.89 -24.70 17.58
CA ASP A 75 12.47 -25.84 16.88
C ASP A 75 11.58 -26.39 15.77
N LEU A 76 10.26 -26.36 15.96
CA LEU A 76 9.30 -26.73 14.91
C LEU A 76 9.40 -25.74 13.74
N MET A 77 9.38 -24.43 14.02
CA MET A 77 9.50 -23.41 12.98
C MET A 77 10.82 -23.52 12.22
N ARG A 78 11.94 -23.78 12.91
CA ARG A 78 13.24 -24.01 12.27
C ARG A 78 13.20 -25.19 11.30
N LYS A 79 12.59 -26.33 11.69
CA LYS A 79 12.45 -27.50 10.82
C LYS A 79 11.55 -27.22 9.61
N MET A 80 10.46 -26.49 9.82
CA MET A 80 9.57 -26.06 8.73
C MET A 80 10.31 -25.18 7.73
N VAL A 81 11.07 -24.18 8.20
CA VAL A 81 11.87 -23.31 7.34
C VAL A 81 12.93 -24.11 6.57
N ASN A 82 13.63 -25.04 7.22
CA ASN A 82 14.64 -25.87 6.56
C ASN A 82 14.02 -26.80 5.49
N SER A 83 12.85 -27.37 5.76
CA SER A 83 12.10 -28.21 4.80
C SER A 83 11.57 -27.40 3.61
N LEU A 84 11.14 -26.15 3.84
CA LEU A 84 10.72 -25.27 2.76
C LEU A 84 11.90 -24.77 1.93
N SER A 85 13.01 -24.43 2.58
CA SER A 85 14.22 -23.94 1.90
C SER A 85 14.83 -25.01 0.99
N SER A 86 14.73 -26.29 1.30
CA SER A 86 15.23 -27.36 0.43
C SER A 86 14.36 -27.58 -0.81
N LYS A 87 13.08 -27.18 -0.76
CA LYS A 87 12.14 -27.28 -1.89
C LYS A 87 12.12 -26.01 -2.74
N MET A 88 12.64 -24.90 -2.22
CA MET A 88 12.76 -23.63 -2.94
C MET A 88 14.12 -23.54 -3.63
N GLU A 89 14.14 -23.66 -4.96
CA GLU A 89 15.31 -23.34 -5.76
C GLU A 89 15.26 -21.88 -6.22
N ILE A 90 16.27 -21.10 -5.83
CA ILE A 90 16.46 -19.75 -6.36
C ILE A 90 17.46 -19.85 -7.52
N GLY A 91 17.12 -19.28 -8.68
CA GLY A 91 18.05 -19.21 -9.80
C GLY A 91 19.32 -18.44 -9.43
N SER A 92 20.49 -18.94 -9.81
CA SER A 92 21.79 -18.29 -9.55
C SER A 92 21.84 -16.79 -9.91
N PRO A 93 21.25 -16.32 -11.03
CA PRO A 93 21.16 -14.88 -11.32
C PRO A 93 20.35 -14.09 -10.29
N MET A 94 19.22 -14.64 -9.82
CA MET A 94 18.37 -14.01 -8.80
C MET A 94 19.08 -13.94 -7.44
N ALA A 95 19.75 -15.02 -7.04
CA ALA A 95 20.58 -15.03 -5.84
C ALA A 95 21.70 -13.97 -5.90
N SER A 96 22.37 -13.86 -7.06
CA SER A 96 23.41 -12.86 -7.28
C SER A 96 22.87 -11.43 -7.21
N MET A 97 21.68 -11.16 -7.78
CA MET A 97 21.02 -9.86 -7.65
C MET A 97 20.72 -9.50 -6.20
N TYR A 98 20.19 -10.44 -5.40
CA TYR A 98 19.92 -10.21 -3.98
C TYR A 98 21.20 -9.96 -3.17
N LEU A 99 22.26 -10.74 -3.40
CA LEU A 99 23.55 -10.57 -2.72
C LEU A 99 24.19 -9.21 -3.01
N LEU A 100 24.01 -8.69 -4.23
CA LEU A 100 24.49 -7.37 -4.64
C LEU A 100 23.57 -6.22 -4.18
N GLY A 101 22.44 -6.52 -3.52
CA GLY A 101 21.48 -5.51 -3.06
C GLY A 101 20.71 -4.83 -4.19
N PHE A 102 20.69 -5.43 -5.39
CA PHE A 102 19.88 -4.93 -6.49
C PHE A 102 18.40 -5.22 -6.25
N LYS A 103 17.55 -4.30 -6.69
CA LYS A 103 16.10 -4.50 -6.66
C LYS A 103 15.71 -5.55 -7.70
N ASP A 104 14.72 -6.35 -7.35
CA ASP A 104 14.12 -7.39 -8.18
C ASP A 104 13.19 -6.85 -9.29
N HIS A 105 13.01 -5.53 -9.37
CA HIS A 105 12.17 -4.89 -10.38
C HIS A 105 12.69 -3.51 -10.77
N TYR A 106 12.42 -3.15 -12.02
CA TYR A 106 12.55 -1.78 -12.53
C TYR A 106 11.14 -1.19 -12.65
N SER A 107 10.85 -0.13 -11.89
CA SER A 107 9.58 0.59 -11.97
C SER A 107 9.83 2.08 -12.14
N SER A 108 9.22 2.67 -13.17
CA SER A 108 9.20 4.12 -13.38
C SER A 108 8.24 4.81 -12.42
N HIS A 109 7.13 4.12 -12.09
CA HIS A 109 6.07 4.61 -11.23
C HIS A 109 5.76 3.60 -10.13
N ARG A 110 5.23 4.09 -9.01
CA ARG A 110 4.72 3.30 -7.90
C ARG A 110 3.21 3.44 -7.85
N TYR A 111 2.53 2.37 -7.47
CA TYR A 111 1.07 2.38 -7.35
C TYR A 111 0.66 2.40 -5.89
N VAL A 112 -0.33 3.22 -5.55
CA VAL A 112 -0.92 3.29 -4.21
C VAL A 112 -2.38 2.87 -4.29
N ALA A 113 -2.77 1.95 -3.41
CA ALA A 113 -4.15 1.47 -3.31
C ALA A 113 -5.12 2.61 -2.96
N PHE A 114 -6.12 2.82 -3.81
CA PHE A 114 -7.16 3.84 -3.64
C PHE A 114 -8.56 3.19 -3.57
N PRO A 115 -9.09 2.93 -2.36
CA PRO A 115 -10.43 2.39 -2.18
C PRO A 115 -11.48 3.50 -2.38
N TRP A 116 -11.88 3.74 -3.63
CA TRP A 116 -12.67 4.91 -4.01
C TRP A 116 -14.13 4.86 -3.52
N ARG A 117 -14.72 3.65 -3.41
CA ARG A 117 -16.13 3.49 -2.99
C ARG A 117 -16.42 4.10 -1.61
N GLY A 118 -15.48 4.05 -0.66
CA GLY A 118 -15.68 4.62 0.67
C GLY A 118 -15.90 6.14 0.63
N TYR A 119 -15.20 6.84 -0.27
CA TYR A 119 -15.37 8.28 -0.47
C TYR A 119 -16.73 8.60 -1.09
N VAL A 120 -17.16 7.81 -2.08
CA VAL A 120 -18.46 8.00 -2.73
C VAL A 120 -19.61 7.67 -1.78
N SER A 121 -19.50 6.61 -0.97
CA SER A 121 -20.48 6.30 0.08
C SER A 121 -20.60 7.44 1.10
N PHE A 122 -19.50 8.08 1.47
CA PHE A 122 -19.53 9.26 2.34
C PHE A 122 -20.29 10.43 1.70
N VAL A 123 -19.99 10.74 0.43
CA VAL A 123 -20.71 11.80 -0.32
C VAL A 123 -22.19 11.44 -0.45
N LYS A 124 -22.51 10.20 -0.83
CA LYS A 124 -23.89 9.70 -0.91
C LYS A 124 -24.60 9.90 0.42
N ASN A 125 -24.01 9.51 1.55
CA ASN A 125 -24.62 9.68 2.87
C ASN A 125 -24.78 11.16 3.29
N PHE A 126 -23.85 12.03 2.89
CA PHE A 126 -23.93 13.47 3.18
C PHE A 126 -25.10 14.14 2.43
N TRP A 127 -25.36 13.71 1.19
CA TRP A 127 -26.42 14.26 0.34
C TRP A 127 -27.72 13.43 0.30
N ALA A 128 -27.72 12.20 0.82
CA ALA A 128 -28.86 11.28 0.83
C ALA A 128 -30.00 11.71 1.76
N GLY A 129 -29.83 12.81 2.49
CA GLY A 129 -30.93 13.47 3.18
C GLY A 129 -32.05 13.95 2.24
N ASP A 130 -31.77 14.16 0.94
CA ASP A 130 -32.74 14.80 0.03
C ASP A 130 -33.16 14.00 -1.23
N VAL A 131 -32.44 12.98 -1.74
CA VAL A 131 -32.72 12.50 -3.13
C VAL A 131 -32.51 11.00 -3.46
N PHE A 132 -31.78 10.18 -2.68
CA PHE A 132 -31.33 8.86 -3.17
C PHE A 132 -31.98 7.67 -2.48
N ASP A 133 -32.72 6.87 -3.27
CA ASP A 133 -33.29 5.59 -2.86
C ASP A 133 -32.19 4.56 -2.59
N SER A 134 -32.33 3.84 -1.48
CA SER A 134 -31.31 3.01 -0.87
C SER A 134 -31.30 1.57 -1.41
N ASP A 135 -31.16 1.41 -2.73
CA ASP A 135 -31.13 0.08 -3.38
C ASP A 135 -29.70 -0.45 -3.64
N ASP A 136 -28.66 0.32 -3.34
CA ASP A 136 -27.29 -0.19 -3.38
C ASP A 136 -26.94 -0.84 -2.04
N GLU A 137 -26.61 -2.13 -2.09
CA GLU A 137 -26.02 -2.93 -1.01
C GLU A 137 -24.97 -2.09 -0.26
N ALA A 138 -25.28 -1.69 0.98
CA ALA A 138 -24.43 -0.82 1.78
C ALA A 138 -23.06 -1.48 1.95
N VAL A 139 -22.09 -1.07 1.12
CA VAL A 139 -20.73 -1.61 1.20
C VAL A 139 -20.19 -1.23 2.58
N PRO A 140 -19.94 -2.20 3.47
CA PRO A 140 -19.50 -1.89 4.82
C PRO A 140 -18.19 -1.13 4.73
N GLU A 141 -18.16 0.05 5.34
CA GLU A 141 -16.97 0.89 5.35
C GLU A 141 -15.84 0.12 6.04
N LYS A 142 -14.72 -0.08 5.32
CA LYS A 142 -13.57 -0.79 5.85
C LYS A 142 -12.82 0.12 6.81
N VAL A 143 -13.27 0.13 8.06
CA VAL A 143 -12.64 0.88 9.15
C VAL A 143 -11.46 0.09 9.71
N THR A 144 -10.31 0.76 9.85
CA THR A 144 -9.18 0.19 10.59
C THR A 144 -9.27 0.63 12.04
N ILE A 145 -9.34 -0.34 12.97
CA ILE A 145 -9.37 -0.04 14.40
C ILE A 145 -7.93 0.14 14.88
N GLY A 146 -7.58 1.36 15.30
CA GLY A 146 -6.33 1.64 15.98
C GLY A 146 -6.53 1.67 17.50
N LYS A 147 -5.54 1.20 18.26
CA LYS A 147 -5.49 1.43 19.72
C LYS A 147 -4.62 2.65 19.98
N ASP A 148 -5.13 3.62 20.73
CA ASP A 148 -4.35 4.77 21.17
C ASP A 148 -3.47 4.41 22.39
N ASN A 149 -2.48 5.25 22.69
CA ASN A 149 -1.59 5.11 23.84
C ASN A 149 -2.33 5.12 25.19
N THR A 150 -3.57 5.61 25.21
CA THR A 150 -4.48 5.61 26.37
C THR A 150 -5.32 4.34 26.50
N GLY A 151 -5.20 3.40 25.55
CA GLY A 151 -5.95 2.15 25.54
C GLY A 151 -7.33 2.21 24.88
N THR A 152 -7.78 3.39 24.44
CA THR A 152 -9.04 3.59 23.73
C THR A 152 -8.94 3.10 22.28
N PHE A 153 -9.98 2.41 21.78
CA PHE A 153 -10.08 2.00 20.39
C PHE A 153 -10.67 3.14 19.55
N ILE A 154 -9.94 3.54 18.51
CA ILE A 154 -10.33 4.62 17.62
C ILE A 154 -10.56 4.04 16.22
N PRO A 155 -11.79 4.07 15.69
CA PRO A 155 -12.05 3.76 14.30
C PRO A 155 -11.33 4.79 13.42
N THR A 156 -10.58 4.34 12.42
CA THR A 156 -9.87 5.22 11.49
C THR A 156 -10.20 4.81 10.07
N SER A 157 -10.85 5.73 9.35
CA SER A 157 -11.10 5.62 7.91
C SER A 157 -10.08 6.44 7.12
N ALA A 158 -9.80 6.02 5.89
CA ALA A 158 -9.04 6.83 4.94
C ALA A 158 -9.82 8.08 4.51
N VAL A 159 -11.15 8.02 4.59
CA VAL A 159 -12.04 9.15 4.30
C VAL A 159 -11.84 10.28 5.33
N ASP A 160 -11.73 9.92 6.61
CA ASP A 160 -11.50 10.88 7.70
C ASP A 160 -10.16 11.63 7.54
N ASP A 161 -9.11 10.92 7.09
CA ASP A 161 -7.79 11.50 6.87
C ASP A 161 -7.86 12.65 5.82
N TYR A 162 -8.72 12.55 4.80
CA TYR A 162 -8.92 13.60 3.79
C TYR A 162 -9.94 14.67 4.20
N ARG A 163 -11.03 14.26 4.87
CA ARG A 163 -12.07 15.17 5.37
C ARG A 163 -11.48 16.19 6.34
N PHE A 164 -10.66 15.73 7.27
CA PHE A 164 -10.04 16.56 8.29
C PHE A 164 -8.58 16.90 7.97
N ARG A 165 -8.27 17.06 6.67
CA ARG A 165 -6.95 17.47 6.21
C ARG A 165 -6.57 18.85 6.76
N PRO A 166 -5.27 19.13 6.98
CA PRO A 166 -4.82 20.44 7.41
C PRO A 166 -5.25 21.56 6.45
N VAL A 167 -5.52 22.76 6.98
CA VAL A 167 -5.93 23.95 6.20
C VAL A 167 -4.97 24.29 5.06
N VAL A 168 -3.67 23.99 5.23
CA VAL A 168 -2.66 24.20 4.19
C VAL A 168 -2.92 23.37 2.93
N TYR A 169 -3.62 22.25 3.06
CA TYR A 169 -3.95 21.33 1.97
C TYR A 169 -5.42 21.40 1.56
N GLU A 170 -6.11 22.49 1.88
CA GLU A 170 -7.52 22.68 1.52
C GLU A 170 -7.76 22.58 0.00
N ASN A 171 -6.86 23.16 -0.80
CA ASN A 171 -6.96 23.18 -2.27
C ASN A 171 -6.47 21.89 -2.94
N VAL A 172 -6.00 20.90 -2.19
CA VAL A 172 -5.47 19.65 -2.76
C VAL A 172 -6.64 18.72 -3.06
N SER A 173 -6.74 18.27 -4.32
CA SER A 173 -7.78 17.33 -4.72
C SER A 173 -7.58 15.95 -4.06
N LEU A 174 -8.63 15.13 -4.01
CA LEU A 174 -8.56 13.78 -3.44
C LEU A 174 -7.49 12.91 -4.15
N TYR A 175 -7.39 13.03 -5.47
CA TYR A 175 -6.39 12.30 -6.26
C TYR A 175 -4.96 12.68 -5.88
N GLU A 176 -4.71 13.98 -5.80
CA GLU A 176 -3.41 14.52 -5.40
C GLU A 176 -3.06 14.17 -3.95
N TRP A 177 -4.05 14.21 -3.07
CA TRP A 177 -3.91 13.78 -1.68
C TRP A 177 -3.46 12.33 -1.61
N VAL A 178 -4.15 11.41 -2.29
CA VAL A 178 -3.82 9.97 -2.28
C VAL A 178 -2.39 9.70 -2.80
N GLN A 179 -1.91 10.50 -3.75
CA GLN A 179 -0.54 10.38 -4.28
C GLN A 179 0.54 10.89 -3.32
N CYS A 180 0.25 11.99 -2.61
CA CYS A 180 1.25 12.73 -1.85
C CYS A 180 1.19 12.48 -0.34
N PHE A 181 0.07 11.96 0.15
CA PHE A 181 -0.24 11.84 1.56
C PHE A 181 0.72 10.89 2.25
N THR A 182 1.29 11.36 3.35
CA THR A 182 2.05 10.54 4.29
C THR A 182 1.61 10.91 5.70
N LYS A 183 1.06 9.92 6.41
CA LYS A 183 0.71 10.03 7.83
C LYS A 183 1.85 9.52 8.68
N LYS A 184 2.26 10.28 9.70
CA LYS A 184 3.20 9.81 10.73
C LYS A 184 2.61 9.98 12.12
N ALA A 185 2.85 8.98 12.97
CA ALA A 185 2.60 9.10 14.40
C ALA A 185 3.63 10.05 15.00
N ARG A 186 3.18 10.92 15.91
CA ARG A 186 4.06 11.84 16.63
C ARG A 186 4.87 11.07 17.67
N THR A 187 6.12 11.46 17.84
CA THR A 187 6.95 10.95 18.93
C THR A 187 6.51 11.56 20.28
N LYS A 188 6.86 10.92 21.40
CA LYS A 188 6.47 11.40 22.75
C LYS A 188 6.89 12.85 23.01
N LYS A 189 8.09 13.25 22.54
CA LYS A 189 8.61 14.62 22.64
C LYS A 189 7.80 15.63 21.80
N GLU A 190 7.35 15.23 20.62
CA GLU A 190 6.52 16.07 19.75
C GLU A 190 5.07 16.17 20.26
N LEU A 191 4.59 15.13 20.95
CA LEU A 191 3.29 15.12 21.63
C LEU A 191 3.28 16.10 22.80
N ASP A 192 4.33 16.09 23.63
CA ASP A 192 4.45 16.99 24.78
C ASP A 192 4.57 18.44 24.33
N LYS A 193 5.35 18.71 23.27
CA LYS A 193 5.43 20.04 22.66
C LYS A 193 4.07 20.51 22.12
N PHE A 194 3.34 19.62 21.45
CA PHE A 194 2.02 19.96 20.91
C PHE A 194 0.97 20.19 21.99
N ARG A 195 1.04 19.46 23.12
CA ARG A 195 0.17 19.72 24.27
C ARG A 195 0.45 21.09 24.90
N GLN A 196 1.73 21.44 25.06
CA GLN A 196 2.13 22.75 25.56
C GLN A 196 1.67 23.88 24.62
N GLU A 197 1.74 23.68 23.30
CA GLU A 197 1.23 24.63 22.31
C GLU A 197 -0.31 24.77 22.39
N LEU A 198 -1.06 23.70 22.70
CA LEU A 198 -2.51 23.73 22.86
C LEU A 198 -2.98 24.32 24.21
N GLU A 199 -2.21 24.14 25.29
CA GLU A 199 -2.56 24.62 26.63
C GLU A 199 -2.33 26.13 26.82
N TRP A 200 -1.51 26.76 25.98
CA TRP A 200 -1.26 28.21 26.01
C TRP A 200 -2.26 29.04 25.18
N ASP A 201 -3.14 28.41 24.40
CA ASP A 201 -4.08 29.05 23.45
C ASP A 201 -5.53 29.09 23.98
N SER A 202 -5.76 29.24 25.30
CA SER A 202 -7.12 29.27 25.87
C SER A 202 -7.99 30.47 25.43
N ASP A 203 -7.48 31.40 24.61
CA ASP A 203 -8.19 32.62 24.19
C ASP A 203 -8.12 32.93 22.67
N ASP A 204 -7.60 32.04 21.80
CA ASP A 204 -7.37 32.37 20.37
C ASP A 204 -8.06 31.40 19.39
N ASP A 205 -8.80 31.94 18.42
CA ASP A 205 -9.60 31.23 17.40
C ASP A 205 -8.79 30.23 16.54
N ASP A 206 -9.44 29.14 16.08
CA ASP A 206 -8.90 28.01 15.28
C ASP A 206 -8.05 28.44 14.05
N ALA A 207 -8.28 29.64 13.52
CA ALA A 207 -7.52 30.23 12.41
C ALA A 207 -6.07 30.62 12.78
N THR A 208 -5.79 30.93 14.05
CA THR A 208 -4.49 31.43 14.52
C THR A 208 -3.48 30.30 14.77
N ILE A 209 -3.95 29.12 15.18
CA ILE A 209 -3.14 27.91 15.38
C ILE A 209 -2.55 27.46 14.03
N ALA A 210 -3.35 27.47 12.97
CA ALA A 210 -2.92 27.17 11.61
C ALA A 210 -1.87 28.18 11.09
N ALA A 211 -1.97 29.46 11.48
CA ALA A 211 -1.03 30.51 11.12
C ALA A 211 0.31 30.40 11.88
N LYS A 212 0.32 30.00 13.15
CA LYS A 212 1.56 29.77 13.94
C LYS A 212 2.32 28.53 13.45
N ALA A 213 1.63 27.46 13.02
CA ALA A 213 2.25 26.29 12.39
C ALA A 213 3.05 26.65 11.12
N ARG A 214 2.61 27.67 10.36
CA ARG A 214 3.35 28.20 9.20
C ARG A 214 4.72 28.80 9.58
N ARG A 215 4.89 29.36 10.78
CA ARG A 215 6.16 29.98 11.22
C ARG A 215 7.24 28.96 11.60
N SER A 216 6.88 27.77 12.07
CA SER A 216 7.84 26.72 12.45
C SER A 216 8.44 25.96 11.24
N ALA A 217 7.96 26.21 10.03
CA ALA A 217 8.27 25.49 8.78
C ALA A 217 9.62 25.85 8.12
N LYS A 218 10.46 26.69 8.76
CA LYS A 218 11.66 27.28 8.12
C LYS A 218 12.88 26.35 8.05
N ASN A 219 12.77 25.07 8.38
CA ASN A 219 13.88 24.13 8.31
C ASN A 219 13.58 22.99 7.34
N ARG A 220 14.57 22.58 6.53
CA ARG A 220 14.50 21.60 5.40
C ARG A 220 14.16 20.16 5.82
N ARG A 221 13.17 19.96 6.69
CA ARG A 221 12.53 18.69 7.01
C ARG A 221 11.07 18.79 6.56
N THR A 222 10.52 17.71 6.02
CA THR A 222 9.13 17.64 5.55
C THR A 222 8.22 18.18 6.65
N VAL A 223 7.62 19.34 6.40
CA VAL A 223 6.81 20.04 7.40
C VAL A 223 5.54 19.22 7.58
N MET A 224 5.29 18.80 8.81
CA MET A 224 4.09 18.04 9.18
C MET A 224 3.10 18.99 9.82
N TYR A 225 1.86 18.94 9.36
CA TYR A 225 0.78 19.76 9.87
C TYR A 225 -0.19 18.90 10.68
N PRO A 226 -0.74 19.44 11.78
CA PRO A 226 -1.82 18.77 12.50
C PRO A 226 -3.05 18.63 11.60
N PHE A 227 -3.81 17.54 11.76
CA PHE A 227 -5.15 17.41 11.18
C PHE A 227 -6.09 18.49 11.77
N LEU A 228 -7.33 18.59 11.31
CA LEU A 228 -8.33 19.42 11.99
C LEU A 228 -8.74 18.79 13.34
N SER A 229 -9.24 19.63 14.26
CA SER A 229 -9.62 19.26 15.63
C SER A 229 -10.61 18.10 15.71
N ASN A 230 -11.52 18.00 14.74
CA ASN A 230 -12.53 16.94 14.61
C ASN A 230 -11.97 15.58 14.16
N HIS A 231 -10.67 15.49 13.83
CA HIS A 231 -10.06 14.23 13.40
C HIS A 231 -9.84 13.28 14.58
N PRO A 232 -10.21 11.99 14.48
CA PRO A 232 -10.03 11.02 15.57
C PRO A 232 -8.57 10.87 16.05
N ARG A 233 -7.59 11.18 15.17
CA ARG A 233 -6.15 11.13 15.48
C ARG A 233 -5.47 12.50 15.50
N PHE A 234 -6.21 13.59 15.69
CA PHE A 234 -5.69 14.96 15.74
C PHE A 234 -4.46 15.10 16.65
N ARG A 235 -4.57 14.54 17.87
CA ARG A 235 -3.54 14.64 18.91
C ARG A 235 -2.30 13.79 18.60
N THR A 236 -2.47 12.65 17.95
CA THR A 236 -1.45 11.60 17.91
C THR A 236 -0.71 11.52 16.58
N HIS A 237 -1.30 12.02 15.50
CA HIS A 237 -0.73 11.94 14.16
C HIS A 237 -0.61 13.32 13.53
N ALA A 238 0.24 13.42 12.52
CA ALA A 238 0.37 14.59 11.67
C ALA A 238 0.42 14.16 10.21
N ALA A 239 -0.06 15.04 9.33
CA ALA A 239 -0.11 14.83 7.89
C ALA A 239 0.97 15.65 7.20
N SER A 240 1.55 15.10 6.14
CA SER A 240 2.37 15.84 5.20
C SER A 240 2.05 15.38 3.79
N CYS A 241 1.98 16.33 2.86
CA CYS A 241 1.87 16.07 1.43
C CYS A 241 3.17 16.42 0.75
N ASP A 242 3.79 15.45 0.09
CA ASP A 242 4.97 15.63 -0.73
C ASP A 242 4.58 15.68 -2.22
N PHE A 243 4.45 16.90 -2.74
CA PHE A 243 4.06 17.17 -4.13
C PHE A 243 5.03 16.60 -5.17
N SER A 244 6.28 16.28 -4.79
CA SER A 244 7.23 15.65 -5.71
C SER A 244 6.78 14.24 -6.13
N LYS A 245 5.97 13.58 -5.30
CA LYS A 245 5.46 12.22 -5.56
C LYS A 245 4.39 12.18 -6.64
N MET A 246 3.73 13.30 -6.97
CA MET A 246 2.65 13.33 -7.96
C MET A 246 3.03 12.75 -9.33
N ARG A 247 4.30 12.93 -9.73
CA ARG A 247 4.78 12.44 -11.03
C ARG A 247 5.15 10.96 -11.04
N THR A 248 5.37 10.38 -9.87
CA THR A 248 5.91 9.01 -9.72
C THR A 248 4.94 8.06 -9.06
N VAL A 249 3.90 8.56 -8.39
CA VAL A 249 2.91 7.76 -7.69
C VAL A 249 1.57 7.85 -8.41
N ILE A 250 1.04 6.70 -8.82
CA ILE A 250 -0.22 6.58 -9.53
C ILE A 250 -1.26 5.90 -8.62
N PRO A 251 -2.43 6.51 -8.37
CA PRO A 251 -3.50 5.86 -7.63
C PRO A 251 -4.03 4.64 -8.39
N ASN A 252 -4.13 3.51 -7.71
CA ASN A 252 -4.73 2.29 -8.22
C ASN A 252 -6.12 2.09 -7.59
N PHE A 253 -7.16 2.25 -8.38
CA PHE A 253 -8.55 2.20 -7.92
C PHE A 253 -8.95 0.77 -7.53
N ILE A 254 -9.39 0.61 -6.28
CA ILE A 254 -9.88 -0.65 -5.73
C ILE A 254 -11.37 -0.49 -5.42
N GLY A 255 -12.16 -1.51 -5.77
CA GLY A 255 -13.62 -1.48 -5.58
C GLY A 255 -14.41 -1.56 -6.89
N GLY A 256 -13.83 -2.14 -7.95
CA GLY A 256 -14.50 -2.30 -9.25
C GLY A 256 -14.28 -1.13 -10.21
N ALA A 257 -14.92 -1.22 -11.37
CA ALA A 257 -14.78 -0.24 -12.44
C ALA A 257 -15.42 1.10 -12.05
N LEU A 258 -14.76 2.19 -12.43
CA LEU A 258 -15.31 3.54 -12.29
C LEU A 258 -16.55 3.71 -13.19
N PRO A 259 -17.56 4.49 -12.74
CA PRO A 259 -18.72 4.81 -13.56
C PRO A 259 -18.30 5.60 -14.79
N ARG A 260 -18.99 5.36 -15.92
CA ARG A 260 -18.72 6.07 -17.17
C ARG A 260 -19.67 7.26 -17.32
N SER A 261 -19.20 8.31 -17.97
CA SER A 261 -20.01 9.50 -18.23
C SER A 261 -21.19 9.24 -19.18
N ASP A 262 -21.10 8.21 -20.01
CA ASP A 262 -22.04 7.91 -21.09
C ASP A 262 -23.01 6.76 -20.79
N LYS A 263 -22.85 6.08 -19.65
CA LYS A 263 -23.70 4.94 -19.26
C LYS A 263 -23.89 4.87 -17.74
N GLY A 264 -25.12 4.59 -17.32
CA GLY A 264 -25.50 4.40 -15.92
C GLY A 264 -26.15 5.65 -15.32
N ASP A 265 -26.16 5.72 -13.99
CA ASP A 265 -26.70 6.86 -13.26
C ASP A 265 -25.73 8.05 -13.32
N ARG A 266 -26.21 9.17 -13.88
CA ARG A 266 -25.47 10.42 -13.97
C ARG A 266 -25.16 10.99 -12.60
N SER A 267 -26.07 10.84 -11.64
CA SER A 267 -25.88 11.34 -10.29
C SER A 267 -24.76 10.59 -9.59
N TYR A 268 -24.74 9.26 -9.69
CA TYR A 268 -23.64 8.43 -9.21
C TYR A 268 -22.28 8.76 -9.87
N TYR A 269 -22.27 9.02 -11.18
CA TYR A 269 -21.07 9.50 -11.88
C TYR A 269 -20.57 10.83 -11.30
N CYS A 270 -21.47 11.81 -11.12
CA CYS A 270 -21.11 13.12 -10.56
C CYS A 270 -20.65 13.05 -9.10
N MET A 271 -21.09 12.07 -8.32
CA MET A 271 -20.58 11.86 -6.96
C MET A 271 -19.19 11.20 -6.93
N THR A 272 -18.80 10.53 -8.03
CA THR A 272 -17.55 9.78 -8.12
C THR A 272 -16.39 10.58 -8.70
N MET A 273 -16.68 11.53 -9.59
CA MET A 273 -15.70 12.37 -10.29
C MET A 273 -15.45 13.70 -9.56
#